data_AF-A0A953T3V6-F1
#
_entry.id   AF-A0A953T3V6-F1
#
_cell.length_a   1.000
_cell.length_b   1.000
_cell.length_c   1.000
_cell.angle_alpha   90.00
_cell.angle_beta   90.00
_cell.angle_gamma   90.00
#
_symmetry.space_group_name_H-M   'P 1'
#
loop_
_entity.id
_entity.type
_entity.pdbx_description
1 polymer ?
#
loop_
_entity_poly.entity_id
_entity_poly.type
_entity_poly.pdbx_seq_one_letter_code
_entity_poly.pdbx_strand_id
1 'polypeptide(L)'
;IETLKKMIKILLSENINYSIGYKNYEEYLNNPNLFLKNDITLCLWHEDFYFLLKKYPNLFILPDKISQKTLAPFFIFDNSYISINLIVGTNDKKISQLYKTKNYKKLVYWGGSKNHFFHYLIGIKSKRILIYDILNMLKANRYEKFIILGKNIDEFKVFDNLNYNNRFKINAYNHEFLAFNEYKKTG
;
A
#
# COMPACT_ATOMS: atom_id res chain seq x y z
N ILE A 1 6.76 -5.75 -16.19
CA ILE A 1 8.16 -5.42 -15.79
C ILE A 1 8.56 -3.98 -16.15
N GLU A 2 8.28 -3.48 -17.36
CA GLU A 2 8.75 -2.13 -17.77
C GLU A 2 8.18 -0.98 -16.91
N THR A 3 6.88 -1.00 -16.60
CA THR A 3 6.26 -0.06 -15.64
C THR A 3 6.98 -0.05 -14.29
N LEU A 4 7.42 -1.22 -13.81
CA LEU A 4 8.15 -1.35 -12.54
C LEU A 4 9.55 -0.74 -12.65
N LYS A 5 10.28 -1.03 -13.72
CA LYS A 5 11.59 -0.41 -13.98
C LYS A 5 11.48 1.11 -14.05
N LYS A 6 10.45 1.63 -14.73
CA LYS A 6 10.19 3.07 -14.81
C LYS A 6 9.90 3.68 -13.44
N MET A 7 9.05 3.06 -12.65
CA MET A 7 8.73 3.51 -11.29
C MET A 7 9.99 3.51 -10.42
N ILE A 8 10.75 2.42 -10.39
CA ILE A 8 12.00 2.31 -9.64
C ILE A 8 13.00 3.39 -10.07
N LYS A 9 13.15 3.64 -11.37
CA LYS A 9 14.03 4.71 -11.87
C LYS A 9 13.66 6.08 -11.31
N ILE A 10 12.35 6.40 -11.24
CA ILE A 10 11.87 7.66 -10.64
C ILE A 10 12.17 7.69 -9.15
N LEU A 11 11.88 6.60 -8.42
CA LEU A 11 12.13 6.53 -6.98
C LEU A 11 13.62 6.75 -6.66
N LEU A 12 14.50 6.10 -7.40
CA LEU A 12 15.95 6.27 -7.25
C LEU A 12 16.41 7.68 -7.60
N SER A 13 15.91 8.31 -8.67
CA SER A 13 16.29 9.68 -9.02
C SER A 13 15.82 10.72 -8.00
N GLU A 14 14.71 10.44 -7.32
CA GLU A 14 14.18 11.28 -6.25
C GLU A 14 14.75 10.95 -4.86
N ASN A 15 15.70 10.01 -4.77
CA ASN A 15 16.24 9.48 -3.50
C ASN A 15 15.14 8.96 -2.55
N ILE A 16 14.07 8.39 -3.11
CA ILE A 16 12.94 7.84 -2.36
C ILE A 16 13.18 6.36 -2.13
N ASN A 17 13.07 6.00 -0.85
CA ASN A 17 13.13 4.63 -0.41
C ASN A 17 11.84 3.86 -0.79
N TYR A 18 11.96 2.56 -1.05
CA TYR A 18 10.80 1.74 -1.36
C TYR A 18 11.08 0.29 -1.00
N SER A 19 10.00 -0.47 -0.83
CA SER A 19 10.03 -1.92 -0.69
C SER A 19 8.94 -2.52 -1.58
N ILE A 20 9.02 -3.79 -1.92
CA ILE A 20 7.84 -4.52 -2.37
C ILE A 20 6.79 -4.62 -1.25
N GLY A 21 5.54 -4.86 -1.63
CA GLY A 21 4.46 -5.15 -0.69
C GLY A 21 4.72 -6.40 0.14
N TYR A 22 4.22 -6.41 1.38
CA TYR A 22 4.32 -7.57 2.28
C TYR A 22 3.73 -8.84 1.65
N LYS A 23 2.56 -8.73 1.01
CA LYS A 23 1.94 -9.85 0.29
C LYS A 23 2.78 -10.37 -0.89
N ASN A 24 3.47 -9.48 -1.61
CA ASN A 24 4.40 -9.91 -2.66
C ASN A 24 5.60 -10.65 -2.07
N TYR A 25 6.06 -10.26 -0.88
CA TYR A 25 7.10 -11.00 -0.17
C TYR A 25 6.61 -12.37 0.34
N GLU A 26 5.39 -12.45 0.88
CA GLU A 26 4.79 -13.74 1.25
C GLU A 26 4.62 -14.66 0.03
N GLU A 27 4.23 -14.12 -1.12
CA GLU A 27 4.17 -14.87 -2.37
C GLU A 27 5.54 -15.36 -2.82
N TYR A 28 6.57 -14.51 -2.73
CA TYR A 28 7.96 -14.91 -3.01
C TYR A 28 8.40 -16.10 -2.15
N LEU A 29 8.07 -16.10 -0.85
CA LEU A 29 8.44 -17.19 0.05
C LEU A 29 7.63 -18.47 -0.18
N ASN A 30 6.31 -18.34 -0.30
CA ASN A 30 5.40 -19.49 -0.25
C ASN A 30 5.09 -20.06 -1.64
N ASN A 31 5.09 -19.22 -2.68
CA ASN A 31 4.74 -19.59 -4.04
C ASN A 31 5.61 -18.84 -5.06
N PRO A 32 6.95 -19.06 -5.06
CA PRO A 32 7.88 -18.30 -5.91
C PRO A 32 7.54 -18.37 -7.41
N ASN A 33 6.89 -19.45 -7.85
CA ASN A 33 6.42 -19.63 -9.24
C ASN A 33 5.29 -18.66 -9.67
N LEU A 34 4.62 -18.02 -8.70
CA LEU A 34 3.59 -17.02 -8.91
C LEU A 34 4.13 -15.59 -8.79
N PHE A 35 5.31 -15.42 -8.18
CA PHE A 35 5.97 -14.12 -8.07
C PHE A 35 6.21 -13.53 -9.46
N LEU A 36 5.78 -12.29 -9.69
CA LEU A 36 5.75 -11.60 -11.01
C LEU A 36 4.70 -12.08 -12.02
N LYS A 37 4.00 -13.20 -11.79
CA LYS A 37 2.77 -13.51 -12.53
C LYS A 37 1.59 -12.70 -11.99
N ASN A 38 1.59 -12.47 -10.68
CA ASN A 38 0.61 -11.62 -10.00
C ASN A 38 1.10 -10.16 -9.93
N ASP A 39 0.16 -9.26 -9.64
CA ASP A 39 0.44 -7.83 -9.52
C ASP A 39 1.47 -7.53 -8.43
N ILE A 40 2.56 -6.87 -8.84
CA ILE A 40 3.54 -6.31 -7.90
C ILE A 40 3.01 -5.01 -7.33
N THR A 41 3.19 -4.86 -6.02
CA THR A 41 2.91 -3.62 -5.29
C THR A 41 4.19 -3.08 -4.67
N LEU A 42 4.30 -1.75 -4.57
CA LEU A 42 5.42 -1.09 -3.90
C LEU A 42 4.95 -0.30 -2.68
N CYS A 43 5.67 -0.42 -1.57
CA CYS A 43 5.47 0.33 -0.34
C CYS A 43 6.26 1.64 -0.37
N LEU A 44 5.58 2.77 -0.16
CA LEU A 44 6.18 4.10 -0.04
C LEU A 44 5.71 4.79 1.24
N TRP A 45 6.57 5.64 1.81
CA TRP A 45 6.12 6.58 2.85
C TRP A 45 5.06 7.52 2.24
N HIS A 46 3.99 7.79 2.99
CA HIS A 46 2.86 8.53 2.42
C HIS A 46 3.23 9.95 1.96
N GLU A 47 4.20 10.61 2.62
CA GLU A 47 4.66 11.95 2.24
C GLU A 47 5.47 11.92 0.94
N ASP A 48 6.30 10.89 0.74
CA ASP A 48 7.02 10.66 -0.51
C ASP A 48 6.05 10.45 -1.68
N PHE A 49 4.96 9.71 -1.45
CA PHE A 49 3.91 9.56 -2.45
C PHE A 49 3.25 10.90 -2.82
N TYR A 50 2.91 11.76 -1.85
CA TYR A 50 2.31 13.08 -2.18
C TYR A 50 3.29 14.00 -2.89
N PHE A 51 4.58 13.92 -2.55
CA PHE A 51 5.62 14.61 -3.29
C PHE A 51 5.64 14.15 -4.76
N LEU A 52 5.65 12.83 -5.01
CA LEU A 52 5.61 12.26 -6.35
C LEU A 52 4.32 12.60 -7.11
N LEU A 53 3.17 12.57 -6.42
CA LEU A 53 1.88 12.98 -6.97
C LEU A 53 1.89 14.44 -7.45
N LYS A 54 2.53 15.33 -6.69
CA LYS A 54 2.68 16.74 -7.06
C LYS A 54 3.65 16.92 -8.23
N LYS A 55 4.77 16.20 -8.22
CA LYS A 55 5.84 16.34 -9.22
C LYS A 55 5.52 15.65 -10.55
N TYR A 56 4.82 14.52 -10.51
CA TYR A 56 4.48 13.67 -11.65
C TYR A 56 2.98 13.32 -11.68
N PRO A 57 2.08 14.33 -11.78
CA PRO A 57 0.64 14.15 -11.58
C PRO A 57 -0.06 13.27 -12.62
N ASN A 58 0.58 13.03 -13.78
CA ASN A 58 0.08 12.14 -14.83
C ASN A 58 0.49 10.69 -14.63
N LEU A 59 1.50 10.43 -13.79
CA LEU A 59 2.03 9.09 -13.53
C LEU A 59 1.52 8.54 -12.21
N PHE A 60 1.33 9.38 -11.19
CA PHE A 60 0.83 8.97 -9.88
C PHE A 60 -0.62 9.40 -9.73
N ILE A 61 -1.49 8.45 -9.43
CA ILE A 61 -2.93 8.63 -9.46
C ILE A 61 -3.53 8.21 -8.12
N LEU A 62 -4.40 9.07 -7.57
CA LEU A 62 -5.18 8.75 -6.38
C LEU A 62 -6.37 7.84 -6.74
N PRO A 63 -6.79 6.94 -5.84
CA PRO A 63 -7.85 5.98 -6.13
C PRO A 63 -9.19 6.64 -6.46
N ASP A 64 -9.49 7.81 -5.90
CA ASP A 64 -10.74 8.54 -6.15
C ASP A 64 -10.95 8.98 -7.60
N LYS A 65 -9.88 9.02 -8.40
CA LYS A 65 -9.94 9.35 -9.83
C LYS A 65 -10.36 8.19 -10.73
N ILE A 66 -10.49 6.97 -10.21
CA ILE A 66 -10.88 5.78 -10.99
C ILE A 66 -12.17 5.14 -10.47
N SER A 67 -12.91 4.46 -11.36
CA SER A 67 -14.19 3.81 -11.01
C SER A 67 -14.03 2.53 -10.19
N GLN A 68 -12.86 1.88 -10.27
CA GLN A 68 -12.57 0.64 -9.55
C GLN A 68 -12.50 0.87 -8.03
N LYS A 69 -13.01 -0.10 -7.26
CA LYS A 69 -12.92 -0.14 -5.80
C LYS A 69 -11.52 -0.56 -5.37
N THR A 70 -10.83 0.37 -4.73
CA THR A 70 -9.48 0.23 -4.17
C THR A 70 -9.23 1.37 -3.20
N LEU A 71 -8.39 1.12 -2.20
CA LEU A 71 -7.85 2.10 -1.26
C LEU A 71 -6.43 2.53 -1.62
N ALA A 72 -5.74 1.77 -2.48
CA ALA A 72 -4.37 2.06 -2.88
C ALA A 72 -4.32 3.08 -4.03
N PRO A 73 -3.40 4.05 -4.01
CA PRO A 73 -3.03 4.82 -5.18
C PRO A 73 -2.21 3.98 -6.15
N PHE A 74 -1.96 4.52 -7.34
CA PHE A 74 -1.31 3.81 -8.43
C PHE A 74 -0.23 4.64 -9.10
N PHE A 75 0.77 3.94 -9.63
CA PHE A 75 1.65 4.45 -10.68
C PHE A 75 1.20 3.89 -12.03
N ILE A 76 1.08 4.72 -13.06
CA ILE A 76 0.65 4.33 -14.41
C ILE A 76 1.75 4.65 -15.41
N PHE A 77 2.09 3.69 -16.26
CA PHE A 77 3.02 3.86 -17.37
C PHE A 77 2.75 2.81 -18.46
N ASP A 78 2.67 3.24 -19.72
CA ASP A 78 2.41 2.40 -20.90
C ASP A 78 1.20 1.47 -20.73
N ASN A 79 0.03 2.05 -20.40
CA ASN A 79 -1.25 1.36 -20.17
C ASN A 79 -1.23 0.25 -19.11
N SER A 80 -0.16 0.18 -18.32
CA SER A 80 0.01 -0.73 -17.20
C SER A 80 0.13 0.07 -15.91
N TYR A 81 -0.20 -0.56 -14.78
CA TYR A 81 -0.17 0.12 -13.50
C TYR A 81 0.46 -0.73 -12.41
N ILE A 82 0.92 -0.05 -11.36
CA ILE A 82 1.45 -0.65 -10.12
C ILE A 82 0.68 -0.04 -8.96
N SER A 83 0.09 -0.89 -8.12
CA SER A 83 -0.54 -0.41 -6.89
C SER A 83 0.55 -0.02 -5.88
N ILE A 84 0.31 1.08 -5.18
CA ILE A 84 1.24 1.61 -4.19
C ILE A 84 0.64 1.37 -2.82
N ASN A 85 1.37 0.68 -1.94
CA ASN A 85 0.98 0.55 -0.55
C ASN A 85 1.55 1.76 0.22
N LEU A 86 0.71 2.45 0.99
CA LEU A 86 1.17 3.62 1.75
C LEU A 86 1.55 3.23 3.17
N ILE A 87 2.76 3.62 3.59
CA ILE A 87 3.24 3.46 4.95
C ILE A 87 2.85 4.72 5.74
N VAL A 88 2.26 4.52 6.92
CA VAL A 88 1.79 5.59 7.79
C VAL A 88 2.23 5.34 9.23
N GLY A 89 2.92 6.32 9.81
CA GLY A 89 3.19 6.35 11.26
C GLY A 89 1.90 6.62 12.04
N THR A 90 1.57 5.73 12.97
CA THR A 90 0.32 5.70 13.72
C THR A 90 0.53 5.24 15.18
N ASN A 91 -0.56 5.04 15.92
CA ASN A 91 -0.59 4.43 17.24
C ASN A 91 -1.86 3.58 17.41
N ASP A 92 -1.93 2.79 18.48
CA ASP A 92 -3.05 1.88 18.72
C ASP A 92 -4.40 2.60 18.76
N LYS A 93 -4.47 3.77 19.40
CA LYS A 93 -5.71 4.57 19.47
C LYS A 93 -6.25 4.90 18.09
N LYS A 94 -5.39 5.32 17.16
CA LYS A 94 -5.77 5.67 15.79
C LYS A 94 -6.11 4.44 14.94
N ILE A 95 -5.38 3.34 15.12
CA ILE A 95 -5.73 2.05 14.50
C ILE A 95 -7.13 1.61 14.97
N SER A 96 -7.40 1.56 16.28
CA SER A 96 -8.72 1.20 16.80
C SER A 96 -9.82 2.14 16.27
N GLN A 97 -9.54 3.43 16.10
CA GLN A 97 -10.47 4.39 15.52
C GLN A 97 -10.76 4.12 14.02
N LEU A 98 -9.75 3.70 13.25
CA LEU A 98 -9.92 3.29 11.86
C LEU A 98 -10.85 2.08 11.76
N TYR A 99 -10.67 1.10 12.65
CA TYR A 99 -11.46 -0.14 12.66
C TYR A 99 -12.82 -0.03 13.36
N LYS A 100 -13.23 1.15 13.84
CA LYS A 100 -14.62 1.38 14.30
C LYS A 100 -15.59 1.07 13.17
N THR A 101 -16.72 0.41 13.48
CA THR A 101 -17.71 -0.12 12.52
C THR A 101 -18.10 0.86 11.41
N LYS A 102 -18.28 2.15 11.75
CA LYS A 102 -18.64 3.22 10.80
C LYS A 102 -17.59 3.40 9.70
N ASN A 103 -16.31 3.37 10.06
CA ASN A 103 -15.18 3.54 9.15
C ASN A 103 -14.85 2.21 8.47
N TYR A 104 -14.84 1.12 9.23
CA TYR A 104 -14.55 -0.22 8.75
C TYR A 104 -15.43 -0.62 7.55
N LYS A 105 -16.75 -0.42 7.63
CA LYS A 105 -17.65 -0.73 6.50
C LYS A 105 -17.33 0.06 5.22
N LYS A 106 -16.84 1.31 5.36
CA LYS A 106 -16.43 2.13 4.22
C LYS A 106 -15.16 1.56 3.59
N LEU A 107 -14.18 1.22 4.42
CA LEU A 107 -12.92 0.61 3.99
C LEU A 107 -13.16 -0.71 3.28
N VAL A 108 -14.00 -1.58 3.86
CA VAL A 108 -14.40 -2.85 3.26
C VAL A 108 -15.03 -2.65 1.89
N TYR A 109 -16.04 -1.77 1.80
CA TYR A 109 -16.78 -1.59 0.57
C TYR A 109 -15.94 -0.90 -0.52
N TRP A 110 -15.29 0.21 -0.20
CA TRP A 110 -14.52 1.00 -1.17
C TRP A 110 -13.16 0.38 -1.50
N GLY A 111 -12.61 -0.48 -0.63
CA GLY A 111 -11.47 -1.34 -0.95
C GLY A 111 -11.83 -2.61 -1.71
N GLY A 112 -13.12 -2.91 -1.90
CA GLY A 112 -13.53 -4.13 -2.62
C GLY A 112 -13.23 -5.42 -1.86
N SER A 113 -13.11 -5.37 -0.53
CA SER A 113 -12.87 -6.55 0.31
C SER A 113 -14.12 -7.42 0.41
N LYS A 114 -14.16 -8.52 -0.34
CA LYS A 114 -15.31 -9.45 -0.37
C LYS A 114 -15.38 -10.40 0.82
N ASN A 115 -14.28 -10.55 1.57
CA ASN A 115 -14.21 -11.43 2.75
C ASN A 115 -15.15 -10.99 3.89
N HIS A 116 -15.61 -9.73 3.86
CA HIS A 116 -16.43 -9.13 4.92
C HIS A 116 -17.84 -8.82 4.42
N PHE A 117 -18.58 -9.84 3.98
CA PHE A 117 -19.86 -9.69 3.28
C PHE A 117 -20.86 -8.75 3.97
N PHE A 118 -21.11 -8.93 5.27
CA PHE A 118 -22.04 -8.07 6.03
C PHE A 118 -21.62 -6.59 5.98
N HIS A 119 -20.34 -6.30 6.24
CA HIS A 119 -19.82 -4.94 6.19
C HIS A 119 -19.81 -4.37 4.77
N TYR A 120 -19.55 -5.22 3.78
CA TYR A 120 -19.59 -4.86 2.36
C TYR A 120 -20.99 -4.40 1.94
N LEU A 121 -22.03 -5.15 2.30
CA LEU A 121 -23.43 -4.77 2.01
C LEU A 121 -23.83 -3.44 2.66
N ILE A 122 -23.51 -3.27 3.94
CA ILE A 122 -23.84 -2.02 4.67
C ILE A 122 -23.05 -0.83 4.09
N GLY A 123 -21.86 -1.08 3.53
CA GLY A 123 -21.01 -0.06 2.92
C GLY A 123 -21.50 0.46 1.57
N ILE A 124 -22.44 -0.20 0.88
CA ILE A 124 -22.97 0.22 -0.44
C ILE A 124 -23.49 1.66 -0.41
N LYS A 125 -24.20 2.04 0.66
CA LYS A 125 -24.80 3.37 0.80
C LYS A 125 -23.81 4.43 1.32
N SER A 126 -22.55 4.08 1.52
CA SER A 126 -21.57 4.98 2.10
C SER A 126 -20.90 5.84 1.03
N LYS A 127 -20.60 7.09 1.37
CA LYS A 127 -19.75 7.96 0.53
C LYS A 127 -18.36 7.34 0.38
N ARG A 128 -17.75 7.53 -0.80
CA ARG A 128 -16.36 7.16 -1.07
C ARG A 128 -15.46 7.76 0.00
N ILE A 129 -14.59 6.92 0.55
CA ILE A 129 -13.56 7.36 1.48
C ILE A 129 -12.33 7.77 0.66
N LEU A 130 -11.84 8.99 0.89
CA LEU A 130 -10.64 9.47 0.21
C LEU A 130 -9.41 8.93 0.95
N ILE A 131 -8.33 8.70 0.22
CA ILE A 131 -7.08 8.26 0.86
C ILE A 131 -6.56 9.30 1.85
N TYR A 132 -6.75 10.58 1.53
CA TYR A 132 -6.48 11.70 2.44
C TYR A 132 -7.20 11.55 3.80
N ASP A 133 -8.47 11.13 3.79
CA ASP A 133 -9.24 10.92 5.02
C ASP A 133 -8.65 9.76 5.86
N ILE A 134 -8.25 8.67 5.20
CA ILE A 134 -7.63 7.51 5.84
C ILE A 134 -6.32 7.92 6.52
N LEU A 135 -5.48 8.68 5.81
CA LEU A 135 -4.22 9.17 6.33
C LEU A 135 -4.40 10.12 7.51
N ASN A 136 -5.38 11.03 7.48
CA ASN A 136 -5.67 11.91 8.61
C ASN A 136 -6.17 11.15 9.84
N MET A 137 -6.94 10.08 9.64
CA MET A 137 -7.36 9.21 10.74
C MET A 137 -6.16 8.51 11.39
N LEU A 138 -5.15 8.12 10.61
CA LEU A 138 -4.01 7.32 11.06
C LEU A 138 -2.76 8.10 11.48
N LYS A 139 -2.46 9.24 10.85
CA LYS A 139 -1.21 9.98 11.08
C LYS A 139 -1.11 10.42 12.54
N ALA A 140 -0.06 9.98 13.23
CA ALA A 140 0.28 10.41 14.59
C ALA A 140 1.54 11.28 14.57
N ASN A 141 1.58 12.34 15.38
CA ASN A 141 2.76 13.21 15.51
C ASN A 141 3.92 12.48 16.21
N ARG A 142 3.59 11.67 17.21
CA ARG A 142 4.49 10.70 17.85
C ARG A 142 3.88 9.33 17.56
N TYR A 143 4.44 8.65 16.57
CA TYR A 143 3.99 7.32 16.19
C TYR A 143 4.76 6.26 16.98
N GLU A 144 4.04 5.22 17.37
CA GLU A 144 4.57 4.04 18.08
C GLU A 144 4.50 2.80 17.20
N LYS A 145 3.72 2.89 16.11
CA LYS A 145 3.48 1.81 15.16
C LYS A 145 3.45 2.36 13.74
N PHE A 146 3.55 1.45 12.80
CA PHE A 146 3.38 1.71 11.39
C PHE A 146 2.25 0.84 10.86
N ILE A 147 1.46 1.39 9.95
CA ILE A 147 0.51 0.62 9.16
C ILE A 147 0.84 0.77 7.69
N ILE A 148 0.94 -0.35 6.99
CA ILE A 148 1.05 -0.41 5.54
C ILE A 148 -0.37 -0.60 4.99
N LEU A 149 -0.84 0.37 4.22
CA LEU A 149 -2.17 0.39 3.61
C LEU A 149 -2.10 -0.21 2.21
N GLY A 150 -2.68 -1.40 2.02
CA GLY A 150 -2.81 -2.05 0.72
C GLY A 150 -4.04 -1.62 -0.08
N LYS A 151 -4.40 -2.39 -1.12
CA LYS A 151 -5.55 -2.06 -1.97
C LYS A 151 -6.89 -2.18 -1.25
N ASN A 152 -6.93 -2.95 -0.16
CA ASN A 152 -8.12 -3.24 0.61
C ASN A 152 -7.76 -3.53 2.07
N ILE A 153 -8.77 -3.66 2.93
CA ILE A 153 -8.55 -3.79 4.39
C ILE A 153 -7.86 -5.10 4.78
N ASP A 154 -8.00 -6.14 3.96
CA ASP A 154 -7.38 -7.46 4.18
C ASP A 154 -5.86 -7.41 3.92
N GLU A 155 -5.40 -6.43 3.14
CA GLU A 155 -3.98 -6.22 2.84
C GLU A 155 -3.32 -5.20 3.79
N PHE A 156 -4.05 -4.69 4.80
CA PHE A 156 -3.47 -3.79 5.78
C PHE A 156 -2.62 -4.59 6.78
N LYS A 157 -1.38 -4.14 7.01
CA LYS A 157 -0.46 -4.79 7.95
C LYS A 157 0.12 -3.77 8.91
N VAL A 158 0.06 -4.09 10.21
CA VAL A 158 0.60 -3.27 11.29
C VAL A 158 1.96 -3.82 11.72
N PHE A 159 2.89 -2.91 12.01
CA PHE A 159 4.23 -3.21 12.48
C PHE A 159 4.55 -2.30 13.67
N ASP A 160 5.11 -2.85 14.75
CA ASP A 160 5.50 -2.04 15.91
C ASP A 160 6.79 -1.25 15.66
N ASN A 161 7.71 -1.77 14.85
CA ASN A 161 8.98 -1.12 14.57
C ASN A 161 9.42 -1.37 13.11
N LEU A 162 8.81 -0.64 12.17
CA LEU A 162 9.17 -0.69 10.76
C LEU A 162 10.27 0.33 10.46
N ASN A 163 11.49 -0.14 10.20
CA ASN A 163 12.55 0.75 9.75
C ASN A 163 12.52 0.88 8.22
N TYR A 164 11.93 1.97 7.73
CA TYR A 164 11.81 2.30 6.30
C TYR A 164 13.15 2.29 5.54
N ASN A 165 14.26 2.55 6.23
CA ASN A 165 15.59 2.58 5.64
C ASN A 165 16.27 1.21 5.65
N ASN A 166 15.79 0.27 6.46
CA ASN A 166 16.42 -1.04 6.66
C ASN A 166 15.81 -2.09 5.72
N ARG A 167 16.45 -2.29 4.57
CA ARG A 167 15.97 -3.19 3.51
C ARG A 167 17.00 -4.24 3.16
N PHE A 168 16.55 -5.37 2.65
CA PHE A 168 17.38 -6.41 2.07
C PHE A 168 16.95 -6.71 0.64
N LYS A 169 17.86 -7.31 -0.11
CA LYS A 169 17.64 -7.70 -1.49
C LYS A 169 17.03 -9.10 -1.55
N ILE A 170 16.03 -9.27 -2.40
CA ILE A 170 15.55 -10.58 -2.85
C ILE A 170 15.78 -10.70 -4.35
N ASN A 171 16.05 -11.92 -4.80
CA ASN A 171 16.26 -12.23 -6.21
C ASN A 171 15.16 -13.17 -6.69
N ALA A 172 14.47 -12.79 -7.76
CA ALA A 172 13.50 -13.64 -8.42
C ALA A 172 13.52 -13.39 -9.93
N TYR A 173 13.56 -14.46 -10.73
CA TYR A 173 13.56 -14.38 -12.19
C TYR A 173 14.61 -13.41 -12.76
N ASN A 174 15.82 -13.43 -12.22
CA ASN A 174 16.94 -12.54 -12.60
C ASN A 174 16.65 -11.04 -12.40
N HIS A 175 15.69 -10.71 -11.52
CA HIS A 175 15.39 -9.36 -11.09
C HIS A 175 15.62 -9.21 -9.59
N GLU A 176 16.23 -8.09 -9.20
CA GLU A 176 16.47 -7.71 -7.82
C GLU A 176 15.31 -6.84 -7.31
N PHE A 177 14.81 -7.15 -6.12
CA PHE A 177 13.80 -6.37 -5.43
C PHE A 177 14.25 -6.06 -4.01
N LEU A 178 13.76 -4.95 -3.46
CA LEU A 178 14.02 -4.56 -2.07
C LEU A 178 12.81 -4.92 -1.21
N ALA A 179 13.06 -5.54 -0.06
CA ALA A 179 12.07 -5.87 0.94
C ALA A 179 12.49 -5.30 2.31
N PHE A 180 11.54 -4.87 3.15
CA PHE A 180 11.84 -4.46 4.53
C PHE A 180 12.30 -5.65 5.37
N ASN A 181 13.34 -5.46 6.19
CA ASN A 181 13.88 -6.55 7.02
C ASN A 181 12.86 -7.10 8.02
N GLU A 182 11.92 -6.27 8.47
CA GLU A 182 10.84 -6.64 9.37
C GLU A 182 9.91 -7.70 8.78
N TYR A 183 9.81 -7.81 7.45
CA TYR A 183 8.99 -8.83 6.82
C TYR A 183 9.40 -10.24 7.20
N LYS A 184 10.70 -10.47 7.49
CA LYS A 184 11.24 -11.77 7.95
C LYS A 184 10.73 -12.18 9.33
N LYS A 185 10.33 -11.22 10.17
CA LYS A 185 9.94 -11.44 11.57
C LYS A 185 8.44 -11.64 11.76
N THR A 186 7.67 -11.50 10.68
CA THR A 186 6.19 -11.54 10.70
C THR A 186 5.61 -12.92 10.36
N GLY A 187 6.45 -13.97 10.34
CA GLY A 187 6.07 -15.37 10.12
C GLY A 187 5.82 -16.12 11.42
#